data_AF-A0A1R4F6G6-F1
#
_entry.id   AF-A0A1R4F6G6-F1
#
_cell.length_a   1.000
_cell.length_b   1.000
_cell.length_c   1.000
_cell.angle_alpha   90.00
_cell.angle_beta   90.00
_cell.angle_gamma   90.00
#
_symmetry.space_group_name_H-M   'P 1'
#
loop_
_entity.id
_entity.type
_entity.pdbx_description
1 polymer ?
#
loop_
_entity_poly.entity_id
_entity_poly.type
_entity_poly.pdbx_seq_one_letter_code
_entity_poly.pdbx_strand_id
1 'polypeptide(L)' 'MTKKALAKHDVPFVERDVREDPDARAYITDDLGYSEAPVCVVEDGTGEDHWSGFRPDNIKRIARSRA' A
#
# COMPACT_ATOMS: atom_id res chain seq x y z
N MET A 1 0.81 5.53 10.85
CA MET A 1 1.08 4.20 11.42
C MET A 1 1.62 3.23 10.38
N THR A 2 0.98 3.13 9.21
CA THR A 2 1.41 2.26 8.10
C THR A 2 2.85 2.49 7.63
N LYS A 3 3.21 3.73 7.27
CA LYS A 3 4.59 4.09 6.84
C LYS A 3 5.67 3.71 7.86
N LYS A 4 5.42 3.97 9.15
CA LYS A 4 6.33 3.62 10.25
C LYS A 4 6.51 2.10 10.37
N ALA A 5 5.45 1.32 10.20
CA ALA A 5 5.51 -0.13 10.25
C ALA A 5 6.26 -0.72 9.04
N LEU A 6 6.05 -0.19 7.83
CA LEU A 6 6.80 -0.57 6.63
C LEU A 6 8.30 -0.30 6.82
N ALA A 7 8.67 0.91 7.27
CA ALA A 7 10.04 1.27 7.55
C ALA A 7 10.69 0.39 8.64
N LYS A 8 9.95 0.04 9.70
CA LYS A 8 10.44 -0.86 10.76
C LYS A 8 10.78 -2.25 10.24
N HIS A 9 10.07 -2.71 9.22
CA HIS A 9 10.27 -4.02 8.61
C HIS A 9 11.21 -3.96 7.38
N ASP A 10 11.90 -2.84 7.16
CA ASP A 10 12.79 -2.61 6.01
C ASP A 10 12.10 -2.92 4.67
N VAL A 11 10.81 -2.59 4.57
CA VAL A 11 10.04 -2.78 3.34
C VAL A 11 10.15 -1.51 2.50
N PRO A 12 10.79 -1.54 1.32
CA PRO A 12 10.74 -0.43 0.37
C PRO A 12 9.29 -0.08 0.01
N PHE A 13 8.93 1.20 0.17
CA PHE A 13 7.64 1.73 -0.23
C PHE A 13 7.79 3.10 -0.88
N VAL A 14 6.86 3.43 -1.79
CA VAL A 14 6.73 4.77 -2.37
C VAL A 14 5.51 5.42 -1.76
N GLU A 15 5.68 6.63 -1.23
CA GLU A 15 4.56 7.43 -0.76
C GLU A 15 3.96 8.19 -1.94
N ARG A 16 2.65 8.02 -2.13
CA ARG A 16 1.84 8.77 -3.10
C ARG A 16 0.75 9.52 -2.36
N ASP A 17 0.78 10.85 -2.40
CA ASP A 17 -0.31 11.67 -1.84
C ASP A 17 -1.43 11.81 -2.88
N VAL A 18 -2.53 11.13 -2.64
CA VAL A 18 -3.73 11.14 -3.50
C VAL A 18 -4.41 12.52 -3.61
N ARG A 19 -4.00 13.50 -2.79
CA ARG A 19 -4.44 14.90 -2.94
C ARG A 19 -3.68 15.63 -4.03
N GLU A 20 -2.43 15.27 -4.25
CA GLU A 20 -1.50 15.92 -5.20
C GLU A 20 -1.24 15.06 -6.45
N ASP A 21 -1.56 13.77 -6.39
CA ASP A 21 -1.40 12.79 -7.48
C ASP A 21 -2.80 12.30 -7.93
N PRO A 22 -3.40 12.94 -8.95
CA PRO A 22 -4.71 12.57 -9.46
C PRO A 22 -4.75 11.15 -10.04
N ASP A 23 -3.63 10.67 -10.60
CA ASP A 23 -3.53 9.33 -11.17
C ASP A 23 -3.57 8.27 -10.07
N ALA A 24 -2.82 8.48 -8.97
CA ALA A 24 -2.90 7.62 -7.80
C ALA A 24 -4.31 7.62 -7.17
N ARG A 25 -5.00 8.77 -7.18
CA ARG A 25 -6.39 8.85 -6.71
C ARG A 25 -7.34 8.05 -7.60
N ALA A 26 -7.28 8.26 -8.91
CA ALA A 26 -8.11 7.54 -9.87
C ALA A 26 -7.87 6.04 -9.77
N TYR A 27 -6.60 5.62 -9.65
CA TYR A 27 -6.26 4.20 -9.46
C TYR A 27 -6.92 3.60 -8.22
N ILE A 28 -6.85 4.28 -7.06
CA ILE A 28 -7.46 3.71 -5.85
C ILE A 28 -8.99 3.76 -5.86
N THR A 29 -9.62 4.76 -6.51
CA THR A 29 -11.08 4.91 -6.51
C THR A 29 -11.74 4.13 -7.64
N ASP A 30 -11.22 4.23 -8.85
CA ASP A 30 -11.86 3.78 -10.08
C ASP A 30 -11.46 2.34 -10.40
N ASP A 31 -10.18 1.99 -10.24
CA ASP A 31 -9.69 0.62 -10.48
C ASP A 31 -9.86 -0.28 -9.23
N LEU A 32 -9.48 0.22 -8.05
CA LEU A 32 -9.52 -0.59 -6.80
C LEU A 32 -10.81 -0.43 -5.99
N GLY A 33 -11.60 0.62 -6.22
CA GLY A 33 -12.87 0.84 -5.52
C GLY A 33 -12.76 1.33 -4.07
N TYR A 34 -11.60 1.81 -3.62
CA TYR A 34 -11.41 2.32 -2.27
C TYR A 34 -11.80 3.78 -2.15
N SER A 35 -12.54 4.10 -1.08
CA SER A 35 -12.89 5.47 -0.69
C SER A 35 -12.17 5.93 0.59
N GLU A 36 -11.44 5.05 1.25
CA GLU A 36 -10.78 5.32 2.53
C GLU A 36 -9.25 5.15 2.41
N ALA A 37 -8.52 6.15 2.90
CA ALA A 37 -7.06 6.11 3.03
C ALA A 37 -6.65 5.69 4.46
N PRO A 38 -5.47 5.07 4.64
CA PRO A 38 -4.43 4.77 3.65
C PRO A 38 -4.74 3.52 2.81
N VAL A 39 -4.36 3.53 1.53
CA VAL A 39 -4.34 2.34 0.66
C VAL A 39 -2.89 1.90 0.47
N CYS A 40 -2.63 0.60 0.52
CA CYS A 40 -1.34 -0.01 0.23
C CYS A 40 -1.48 -0.96 -0.94
N VAL A 41 -0.57 -0.84 -1.89
CA VAL A 41 -0.51 -1.64 -3.10
C VAL A 41 0.86 -2.30 -3.11
N VAL A 42 0.91 -3.60 -3.33
CA VAL A 42 2.14 -4.39 -3.33
C VAL A 42 2.58 -4.59 -4.78
N GLU A 43 3.72 -3.98 -5.12
CA GLU A 43 4.38 -4.16 -6.40
C GLU A 43 5.40 -5.31 -6.31
N ASP A 44 4.92 -6.54 -6.13
CA ASP A 44 5.75 -7.77 -6.10
C ASP A 44 5.69 -8.58 -7.42
N GLY A 45 4.99 -8.07 -8.42
CA GLY A 45 4.78 -8.73 -9.72
C GLY A 45 3.57 -9.67 -9.77
N THR A 46 2.84 -9.84 -8.67
CA THR A 46 1.56 -10.60 -8.66
C THR A 46 0.35 -9.76 -9.04
N GLY A 47 0.50 -8.43 -9.15
CA GLY A 47 -0.46 -7.51 -9.76
C GLY A 47 -1.74 -7.22 -8.97
N GLU A 48 -2.06 -8.00 -7.94
CA GLU A 48 -3.39 -7.99 -7.31
C GLU A 48 -3.37 -7.82 -5.78
N ASP A 49 -2.20 -7.68 -5.14
CA ASP A 49 -2.13 -7.57 -3.69
C ASP A 49 -2.22 -6.11 -3.22
N HIS A 50 -3.38 -5.73 -2.72
CA HIS A 50 -3.65 -4.41 -2.15
C HIS A 50 -4.62 -4.48 -0.97
N TRP A 51 -4.56 -3.49 -0.08
CA TRP A 51 -5.50 -3.37 1.03
C TRP A 51 -5.69 -1.91 1.46
N SER A 52 -6.82 -1.64 2.12
CA SER A 52 -7.08 -0.37 2.80
C SER A 52 -6.83 -0.47 4.31
N GLY A 53 -6.52 0.68 4.91
CA GLY A 53 -6.31 0.85 6.34
C GLY A 53 -4.95 0.38 6.86
N PHE A 54 -4.78 0.45 8.19
CA PHE A 54 -3.58 -0.03 8.86
C PHE A 54 -3.70 -1.52 9.18
N ARG A 55 -3.00 -2.37 8.40
CA ARG A 55 -2.99 -3.82 8.56
C ARG A 55 -1.58 -4.34 8.87
N PRO A 56 -1.18 -4.42 10.15
CA PRO A 56 0.17 -4.87 10.51
C PRO A 56 0.44 -6.32 10.09
N ASP A 57 -0.58 -7.16 10.00
CA ASP A 57 -0.44 -8.55 9.56
C ASP A 57 -0.04 -8.66 8.08
N ASN A 58 -0.64 -7.83 7.22
CA ASN A 58 -0.26 -7.75 5.80
C ASN A 58 1.16 -7.21 5.64
N ILE A 59 1.53 -6.19 6.43
CA ILE A 59 2.90 -5.64 6.42
C ILE A 59 3.93 -6.71 6.80
N LYS A 60 3.66 -7.50 7.84
CA LYS A 60 4.54 -8.62 8.23
C LYS A 60 4.61 -9.70 7.14
N ARG A 61 3.48 -10.01 6.48
CA ARG A 61 3.43 -10.97 5.37
C ARG A 61 4.35 -10.55 4.23
N ILE A 62 4.24 -9.31 3.77
CA ILE A 62 5.07 -8.81 2.65
C ILE A 62 6.54 -8.62 3.04
N ALA A 63 6.81 -8.30 4.31
CA ALA A 63 8.18 -8.27 4.82
C ALA A 63 8.83 -9.65 4.79
N ARG A 64 8.04 -10.71 5.03
CA ARG A 64 8.52 -12.10 4.97
C ARG A 64 8.65 -12.62 3.55
N SER A 65 7.77 -12.24 2.61
CA SER A 65 7.85 -12.71 1.22
C SER A 65 9.03 -12.14 0.45
N ARG A 66 9.66 -11.07 0.96
CA ARG A 66 10.87 -10.45 0.41
C ARG A 66 12.19 -11.02 0.93
N ALA A 67 12.17 -11.92 1.93
CA ALA A 67 13.35 -12.58 2.49
C ALA A 67 13.64 -13.92 1.78
#